data_AF-A0AAV2S0R3-F1
#
_entry.id   AF-A0AAV2S0R3-F1
#
_cell.length_a   1.000
_cell.length_b   1.000
_cell.length_c   1.000
_cell.angle_alpha   90.00
_cell.angle_beta   90.00
_cell.angle_gamma   90.00
#
_symmetry.space_group_name_H-M   'P 1'
#
loop_
_entity.id
_entity.type
_entity.pdbx_description
1 polymer ?
#
loop_
_entity_poly.entity_id
_entity_poly.type
_entity_poly.pdbx_seq_one_letter_code
_entity_poly.pdbx_strand_id
1 'polypeptide(L)'
;MAPYDVIKTTESYEERHYPARKWVSTMSYSISYDTCHSEMFNKLFDYIDGQNDQGIKIAMTSPVTTLVQPGAGPNCESNFTRSFLIPEDHTAAPPAPTNTDVFIEERPELLSVFVRQFEGFPNEDDYIREAAALAYDLNSSGEDGVNYDIWYMAGYDGPYTIENRRNEVWFLRA
;
A
#
# COMPACT_ATOMS: atom_id res chain seq x y z
N MET A 1 7.30 4.84 10.36
CA MET A 1 7.39 3.86 9.27
C MET A 1 6.73 2.57 9.71
N ALA A 2 6.05 1.83 8.82
CA ALA A 2 5.50 0.52 9.14
C ALA A 2 6.62 -0.45 9.52
N PRO A 3 6.55 -1.11 10.69
CA PRO A 3 7.55 -2.09 11.09
C PRO A 3 7.39 -3.38 10.29
N TYR A 4 8.50 -4.05 10.01
CA TYR A 4 8.55 -5.38 9.42
C TYR A 4 9.85 -6.08 9.83
N ASP A 5 9.83 -7.41 9.79
CA ASP A 5 11.02 -8.25 9.91
C ASP A 5 11.33 -8.88 8.55
N VAL A 6 12.61 -8.85 8.14
CA VAL A 6 13.03 -9.52 6.90
C VAL A 6 13.25 -11.01 7.19
N ILE A 7 12.48 -11.86 6.51
CA ILE A 7 12.56 -13.32 6.60
C ILE A 7 13.68 -13.83 5.69
N LYS A 8 13.69 -13.35 4.45
CA LYS A 8 14.61 -13.79 3.39
C LYS A 8 14.92 -12.63 2.47
N THR A 9 16.18 -12.53 2.03
CA THR A 9 16.61 -11.60 0.97
C THR A 9 17.18 -12.40 -0.17
N THR A 10 16.75 -12.10 -1.39
CA THR A 10 17.33 -12.62 -2.63
C THR A 10 17.96 -11.48 -3.44
N GLU A 11 18.50 -11.79 -4.61
CA GLU A 11 19.00 -10.75 -5.52
C GLU A 11 17.86 -9.90 -6.12
N SER A 12 16.61 -10.41 -6.13
CA SER A 12 15.49 -9.77 -6.84
C SER A 12 14.31 -9.36 -5.96
N TYR A 13 14.17 -9.91 -4.75
CA TYR A 13 13.09 -9.58 -3.81
C TYR A 13 13.45 -9.88 -2.35
N GLU A 14 12.67 -9.34 -1.43
CA GLU A 14 12.67 -9.71 -0.02
C GLU A 14 11.37 -10.41 0.36
N GLU A 15 11.42 -11.37 1.28
CA GLU A 15 10.25 -11.87 2.00
C GLU A 15 10.25 -11.21 3.39
N ARG A 16 9.12 -10.59 3.75
CA ARG A 16 8.97 -9.84 4.98
C ARG A 16 7.76 -10.30 5.78
N HIS A 17 7.87 -10.25 7.10
CA HIS A 17 6.75 -10.36 8.04
C HIS A 17 6.32 -8.96 8.45
N TYR A 18 5.01 -8.67 8.39
CA TYR A 18 4.43 -7.43 8.91
C TYR A 18 3.49 -7.76 10.07
N PRO A 19 3.71 -7.19 11.27
CA PRO A 19 2.78 -7.38 12.38
C PRO A 19 1.45 -6.68 12.12
N ALA A 20 0.40 -7.14 12.80
CA ALA A 20 -0.91 -6.49 12.73
C ALA A 20 -0.83 -5.00 13.09
N ARG A 21 -1.51 -4.16 12.32
CA ARG A 21 -1.52 -2.69 12.49
C ARG A 21 -2.86 -2.11 12.06
N LYS A 22 -3.20 -0.96 12.64
CA LYS A 22 -4.33 -0.15 12.17
C LYS A 22 -3.87 0.84 11.10
N TRP A 23 -4.68 0.96 10.07
CA TRP A 23 -4.48 1.90 8.98
C TRP A 23 -5.75 2.75 8.84
N VAL A 24 -5.59 3.97 8.35
CA VAL A 24 -6.73 4.73 7.83
C VAL A 24 -6.76 4.54 6.32
N SER A 25 -7.93 4.15 5.80
CA SER A 25 -8.07 3.67 4.43
C SER A 25 -9.26 4.31 3.73
N THR A 26 -9.17 4.38 2.40
CA THR A 26 -10.27 4.76 1.51
C THR A 26 -10.18 3.92 0.25
N MET A 27 -11.31 3.71 -0.43
CA MET A 27 -11.37 2.90 -1.64
C MET A 27 -11.92 3.69 -2.83
N SER A 28 -11.54 3.30 -4.04
CA SER A 28 -12.09 3.82 -5.28
C SER A 28 -12.13 2.72 -6.33
N TYR A 29 -13.22 2.69 -7.10
CA TYR A 29 -13.33 1.88 -8.31
C TYR A 29 -12.94 2.76 -9.49
N SER A 30 -11.91 2.36 -10.23
CA SER A 30 -11.47 3.09 -11.41
C SER A 30 -10.84 2.16 -12.43
N ILE A 31 -10.86 2.57 -13.69
CA ILE A 31 -10.16 1.90 -14.80
C ILE A 31 -8.64 2.05 -14.64
N SER A 32 -8.17 3.15 -14.03
CA SER A 32 -6.75 3.46 -13.90
C SER A 32 -6.42 4.08 -12.55
N TYR A 33 -5.37 3.59 -11.91
CA TYR A 33 -4.80 4.15 -10.69
C TYR A 33 -4.45 5.63 -10.83
N ASP A 34 -3.87 6.03 -11.97
CA ASP A 34 -3.41 7.40 -12.23
C ASP A 34 -4.55 8.43 -12.24
N THR A 35 -5.80 7.98 -12.37
CA THR A 35 -6.99 8.86 -12.33
C THR A 35 -7.57 9.04 -10.93
N CYS A 36 -7.37 8.08 -10.02
CA CYS A 36 -8.00 8.09 -8.70
C CYS A 36 -7.01 8.35 -7.55
N HIS A 37 -5.71 8.18 -7.78
CA HIS A 37 -4.70 8.18 -6.72
C HIS A 37 -4.68 9.47 -5.89
N SER A 38 -4.84 10.63 -6.55
CA SER A 38 -4.78 11.96 -5.93
C SER A 38 -5.97 12.23 -5.02
N GLU A 39 -7.18 11.87 -5.46
CA GLU A 39 -8.39 12.03 -4.64
C GLU A 39 -8.32 11.15 -3.38
N MET A 40 -7.94 9.89 -3.55
CA MET A 40 -7.77 8.96 -2.42
C MET A 40 -6.72 9.47 -1.42
N PHE A 41 -5.59 9.99 -1.92
CA PHE A 41 -4.57 10.57 -1.05
C PHE A 41 -5.12 11.77 -0.27
N ASN A 42 -5.82 12.69 -0.92
CA ASN A 42 -6.36 13.88 -0.28
C ASN A 42 -7.39 13.53 0.81
N LYS A 43 -8.27 12.55 0.57
CA LYS A 43 -9.22 12.07 1.60
C LYS A 43 -8.51 11.60 2.88
N LEU A 44 -7.41 10.86 2.73
CA LEU A 44 -6.61 10.39 3.87
C LEU A 44 -5.75 11.49 4.49
N PHE A 45 -5.25 12.42 3.67
CA PHE A 45 -4.48 13.57 4.12
C PHE A 45 -5.35 14.50 4.99
N ASP A 46 -6.57 14.79 4.55
CA ASP A 46 -7.53 15.57 5.30
C ASP A 46 -7.81 14.96 6.68
N TYR A 47 -7.97 13.63 6.75
CA TYR A 47 -8.14 12.92 8.01
C TYR A 47 -6.96 13.16 8.98
N ILE A 48 -5.71 13.01 8.52
CA ILE A 48 -4.54 13.23 9.37
C ILE A 48 -4.26 14.72 9.63
N ASP A 49 -4.78 15.64 8.81
CA ASP A 49 -4.65 17.09 9.02
C ASP A 49 -5.72 17.67 9.96
N GLY A 50 -6.62 16.84 10.49
CA GLY A 50 -7.59 17.21 11.52
C GLY A 50 -9.04 17.07 11.11
N GLN A 51 -9.36 16.55 9.93
CA GLN A 51 -10.74 16.17 9.56
C GLN A 51 -11.10 14.80 10.13
N ASN A 52 -11.08 14.73 11.46
CA ASN A 52 -11.53 13.62 12.26
C ASN A 52 -12.36 14.16 13.43
N ASP A 53 -13.11 13.29 14.10
CA ASP A 53 -14.09 13.66 15.14
C ASP A 53 -13.48 14.41 16.35
N GLN A 54 -12.17 14.31 16.54
CA GLN A 54 -11.44 14.97 17.61
C GLN A 54 -10.69 16.23 17.14
N GLY A 55 -10.67 16.53 15.85
CA GLY A 55 -9.95 17.68 15.30
C GLY A 55 -8.42 17.61 15.48
N ILE A 56 -7.86 16.41 15.70
CA ILE A 56 -6.44 16.24 16.03
C ILE A 56 -5.60 15.99 14.77
N LYS A 57 -4.39 16.53 14.75
CA LYS A 57 -3.42 16.22 13.69
C LYS A 57 -2.68 14.93 14.03
N ILE A 58 -2.56 14.05 13.04
CA ILE A 58 -1.83 12.78 13.13
C ILE A 58 -0.58 12.89 12.25
N ALA A 59 0.55 12.39 12.75
CA ALA A 59 1.79 12.40 11.98
C ALA A 59 1.67 11.55 10.71
N MET A 60 2.13 12.09 9.57
CA MET A 60 2.27 11.33 8.33
C MET A 60 3.25 10.17 8.54
N THR A 61 2.93 9.02 7.94
CA THR A 61 3.73 7.79 8.03
C THR A 61 4.13 7.29 6.64
N SER A 62 5.09 6.39 6.61
CA SER A 62 5.52 5.68 5.41
C SER A 62 5.50 4.16 5.65
N PRO A 63 5.32 3.34 4.61
CA PRO A 63 4.88 3.74 3.28
C PRO A 63 3.39 4.12 3.23
N VAL A 64 3.01 4.84 2.19
CA VAL A 64 1.63 4.88 1.71
C VAL A 64 1.40 3.63 0.88
N THR A 65 0.44 2.80 1.27
CA THR A 65 0.14 1.55 0.56
C THR A 65 -1.14 1.69 -0.27
N THR A 66 -1.20 1.03 -1.42
CA THR A 66 -2.44 0.84 -2.20
C THR A 66 -2.60 -0.64 -2.50
N LEU A 67 -3.64 -1.28 -1.95
CA LEU A 67 -4.08 -2.61 -2.36
C LEU A 67 -4.83 -2.50 -3.69
N VAL A 68 -4.42 -3.31 -4.66
CA VAL A 68 -5.01 -3.41 -5.98
C VAL A 68 -5.74 -4.74 -6.09
N GLN A 69 -7.05 -4.67 -6.38
CA GLN A 69 -7.85 -5.82 -6.76
C GLN A 69 -8.29 -5.62 -8.21
N PRO A 70 -7.61 -6.26 -9.18
CA PRO A 70 -7.89 -6.07 -10.60
C PRO A 70 -9.35 -6.41 -10.95
N GLY A 71 -9.93 -5.64 -11.86
CA GLY A 71 -11.22 -5.98 -12.48
C GLY A 71 -11.13 -7.25 -13.34
N ALA A 72 -12.29 -7.81 -13.70
CA ALA A 72 -12.37 -9.06 -14.48
C ALA A 72 -11.80 -8.97 -15.91
N GLY A 73 -11.40 -7.78 -16.38
CA GLY A 73 -10.85 -7.55 -17.71
C GLY A 73 -10.31 -6.13 -17.85
N PRO A 74 -9.65 -5.83 -18.99
CA PRO A 74 -8.91 -4.58 -19.20
C PRO A 74 -9.77 -3.31 -19.24
N ASN A 75 -11.09 -3.46 -19.44
CA ASN A 75 -12.05 -2.36 -19.45
C ASN A 75 -12.97 -2.37 -18.21
N CYS A 76 -12.67 -3.23 -17.23
CA CYS A 76 -13.39 -3.27 -15.97
C CYS A 76 -12.65 -2.43 -14.94
N GLU A 77 -13.40 -1.76 -14.07
CA GLU A 77 -12.81 -1.04 -12.95
C GLU A 77 -12.10 -2.03 -12.01
N SER A 78 -10.90 -1.64 -11.59
CA SER A 78 -10.21 -2.27 -10.48
C SER A 78 -10.60 -1.56 -9.19
N ASN A 79 -10.61 -2.28 -8.07
CA ASN A 79 -10.75 -1.67 -6.76
C ASN A 79 -9.36 -1.32 -6.22
N PHE A 80 -9.15 -0.04 -5.95
CA PHE A 80 -7.96 0.48 -5.29
C PHE A 80 -8.32 0.83 -3.85
N THR A 81 -7.60 0.28 -2.87
CA THR A 81 -7.72 0.69 -1.46
C THR A 81 -6.41 1.30 -1.00
N ARG A 82 -6.39 2.61 -0.77
CA ARG A 82 -5.21 3.34 -0.29
C ARG A 82 -5.26 3.42 1.22
N SER A 83 -4.10 3.31 1.86
CA SER A 83 -3.97 3.30 3.31
C SER A 83 -2.75 4.07 3.81
N PHE A 84 -2.94 4.82 4.90
CA PHE A 84 -1.85 5.38 5.72
C PHE A 84 -1.79 4.65 7.06
N LEU A 85 -0.57 4.34 7.52
CA LEU A 85 -0.37 3.70 8.81
C LEU A 85 -0.76 4.68 9.91
N ILE A 86 -1.58 4.24 10.87
CA ILE A 86 -1.85 5.01 12.08
C ILE A 86 -0.65 4.82 13.03
N PRO A 87 -0.01 5.90 13.50
CA PRO A 87 1.13 5.77 14.41
C PRO A 87 0.72 5.18 15.77
N GLU A 88 1.71 4.68 16.52
CA GLU A 88 1.50 3.92 17.76
C GLU A 88 0.76 4.72 18.84
N ASP A 89 0.99 6.02 18.92
CA ASP A 89 0.33 6.94 19.86
C ASP A 89 -1.18 7.05 19.66
N HIS A 90 -1.69 6.75 18.46
CA HIS A 90 -3.10 6.77 18.12
C HIS A 90 -3.72 5.38 17.92
N THR A 91 -2.92 4.30 17.91
CA THR A 91 -3.39 2.95 17.54
C THR A 91 -4.46 2.39 18.49
N ALA A 92 -4.36 2.69 19.80
CA ALA A 92 -5.33 2.20 20.78
C ALA A 92 -6.75 2.74 20.53
N ALA A 93 -6.87 4.01 20.17
CA ALA A 93 -8.14 4.70 19.92
C ALA A 93 -7.95 5.76 18.82
N PRO A 94 -7.89 5.36 17.53
CA PRO A 94 -7.76 6.33 16.45
C PRO A 94 -9.03 7.20 16.39
N PRO A 95 -8.90 8.52 16.14
CA PRO A 95 -10.07 9.38 16.00
C PRO A 95 -10.92 8.90 14.82
N ALA A 96 -12.24 9.00 14.94
CA ALA A 96 -13.13 8.55 13.89
C ALA A 96 -13.05 9.50 12.68
N PRO A 97 -12.94 8.99 11.44
CA PRO A 97 -13.05 9.83 10.26
C PRO A 97 -14.41 10.53 10.19
N THR A 98 -14.42 11.80 9.78
CA THR A 98 -15.68 12.53 9.51
C THR A 98 -16.18 12.34 8.08
N ASN A 99 -15.27 11.95 7.17
CA ASN A 99 -15.60 11.57 5.80
C ASN A 99 -16.11 10.12 5.75
N THR A 100 -17.29 9.90 5.17
CA THR A 100 -17.92 8.57 5.09
C THR A 100 -17.20 7.58 4.17
N ASP A 101 -16.33 8.06 3.29
CA ASP A 101 -15.51 7.22 2.39
C ASP A 101 -14.18 6.81 3.02
N VAL A 102 -13.90 7.27 4.24
CA VAL A 102 -12.67 6.99 4.98
C VAL A 102 -13.01 6.12 6.18
N PHE A 103 -12.24 5.06 6.39
CA PHE A 103 -12.49 4.09 7.45
C PHE A 103 -11.18 3.63 8.11
N ILE A 104 -11.29 3.13 9.33
CA ILE A 104 -10.18 2.49 10.03
C ILE A 104 -10.13 1.02 9.61
N GLU A 105 -9.03 0.62 8.99
CA GLU A 105 -8.74 -0.75 8.59
C GLU A 105 -7.89 -1.43 9.67
N GLU A 106 -8.36 -2.55 10.22
CA GLU A 106 -7.54 -3.44 11.01
C GLU A 106 -6.86 -4.44 10.07
N ARG A 107 -5.62 -4.13 9.67
CA ARG A 107 -4.84 -5.01 8.81
C ARG A 107 -4.25 -6.13 9.67
N PRO A 108 -4.59 -7.40 9.41
CA PRO A 108 -4.05 -8.51 10.18
C PRO A 108 -2.54 -8.65 9.95
N GLU A 109 -1.93 -9.47 10.79
CA GLU A 109 -0.55 -9.89 10.57
C GLU A 109 -0.38 -10.53 9.19
N LEU A 110 0.66 -10.12 8.47
CA LEU A 110 1.03 -10.68 7.17
C LEU A 110 2.32 -11.47 7.35
N LEU A 111 2.19 -12.79 7.38
CA LEU A 111 3.31 -13.70 7.67
C LEU A 111 4.38 -13.67 6.58
N SER A 112 3.97 -13.57 5.31
CA SER A 112 4.87 -13.54 4.17
C SER A 112 4.40 -12.52 3.14
N VAL A 113 5.17 -11.45 3.01
CA VAL A 113 5.03 -10.40 2.01
C VAL A 113 6.27 -10.42 1.13
N PHE A 114 6.11 -10.74 -0.14
CA PHE A 114 7.19 -10.69 -1.12
C PHE A 114 7.28 -9.28 -1.68
N VAL A 115 8.45 -8.66 -1.62
CA VAL A 115 8.65 -7.26 -1.94
C VAL A 115 9.74 -7.09 -2.97
N ARG A 116 9.41 -6.40 -4.06
CA ARG A 116 10.38 -5.86 -5.01
C ARG A 116 10.46 -4.35 -4.86
N GLN A 117 11.66 -3.82 -4.68
CA GLN A 117 11.95 -2.39 -4.63
C GLN A 117 12.42 -1.87 -5.98
N PHE A 118 12.01 -0.66 -6.34
CA PHE A 118 12.46 0.05 -7.53
C PHE A 118 12.41 1.57 -7.33
N GLU A 119 13.05 2.31 -8.24
CA GLU A 119 13.25 3.77 -8.10
C GLU A 119 12.40 4.58 -9.09
N GLY A 120 12.40 5.91 -8.93
CA GLY A 120 11.80 6.87 -9.85
C GLY A 120 10.42 7.39 -9.45
N PHE A 121 9.72 7.95 -10.43
CA PHE A 121 8.36 8.52 -10.29
C PHE A 121 7.38 7.64 -11.07
N PRO A 122 6.96 6.49 -10.51
CA PRO A 122 6.16 5.54 -11.26
C PRO A 122 4.75 6.04 -11.53
N ASN A 123 4.30 5.78 -12.75
CA ASN A 123 2.88 5.73 -13.09
C ASN A 123 2.32 4.30 -12.92
N GLU A 124 1.05 4.10 -13.27
CA GLU A 124 0.42 2.78 -13.19
C GLU A 124 1.16 1.69 -13.99
N ASP A 125 1.58 2.00 -15.23
CA ASP A 125 2.29 1.04 -16.10
C ASP A 125 3.62 0.59 -15.48
N ASP A 126 4.34 1.49 -14.81
CA ASP A 126 5.58 1.16 -14.11
C ASP A 126 5.32 0.18 -12.97
N TYR A 127 4.29 0.41 -12.15
CA TYR A 127 3.91 -0.52 -11.09
C TYR A 127 3.49 -1.89 -11.64
N ILE A 128 2.71 -1.93 -12.72
CA ILE A 128 2.29 -3.19 -13.37
C ILE A 128 3.51 -3.97 -13.87
N ARG A 129 4.47 -3.28 -14.50
CA ARG A 129 5.70 -3.89 -15.01
C ARG A 129 6.55 -4.47 -13.89
N GLU A 130 6.71 -3.75 -12.78
CA GLU A 130 7.48 -4.26 -11.62
C GLU A 130 6.74 -5.40 -10.91
N ALA A 131 5.41 -5.36 -10.82
CA ALA A 131 4.60 -6.45 -10.27
C ALA A 131 4.73 -7.71 -11.13
N ALA A 132 4.69 -7.57 -12.46
CA ALA A 132 4.93 -8.68 -13.39
C ALA A 132 6.34 -9.27 -13.24
N ALA A 133 7.36 -8.42 -13.06
CA ALA A 133 8.74 -8.87 -12.82
C ALA A 133 8.85 -9.65 -11.49
N LEU A 134 8.25 -9.15 -10.41
CA LEU A 134 8.22 -9.86 -9.14
C LEU A 134 7.49 -11.22 -9.27
N ALA A 135 6.34 -11.26 -9.93
CA ALA A 135 5.61 -12.52 -10.15
C ALA A 135 6.44 -13.54 -10.95
N TYR A 136 7.20 -13.08 -11.96
CA TYR A 136 8.12 -13.93 -12.70
C TYR A 136 9.24 -14.49 -11.80
N ASP A 137 9.84 -13.64 -10.97
CA ASP A 137 10.94 -14.03 -10.07
C ASP A 137 10.47 -15.03 -9.00
N LEU A 138 9.26 -14.84 -8.44
CA LEU A 138 8.66 -15.77 -7.46
C LEU A 138 8.36 -17.14 -8.07
N ASN A 139 7.75 -17.16 -9.27
CA ASN A 139 7.48 -18.41 -10.00
C ASN A 139 8.78 -19.14 -10.38
N SER A 140 9.80 -18.40 -10.84
CA SER A 140 11.10 -18.98 -11.21
C SER A 140 11.87 -19.52 -10.01
N SER A 141 11.67 -18.93 -8.83
CA SER A 141 12.26 -19.38 -7.56
C SER A 141 11.53 -20.56 -6.93
N GLY A 142 10.35 -20.94 -7.46
CA GLY A 142 9.52 -22.01 -6.92
C GLY A 142 8.81 -21.64 -5.61
N GLU A 143 8.55 -20.36 -5.36
CA GLU A 143 7.75 -19.92 -4.20
C GLU A 143 6.31 -20.42 -4.33
N ASP A 144 5.78 -21.01 -3.26
CA ASP A 144 4.44 -21.61 -3.21
C ASP A 144 3.46 -20.76 -2.39
N GLY A 145 2.17 -20.99 -2.65
CA GLY A 145 1.08 -20.30 -1.94
C GLY A 145 0.98 -18.80 -2.23
N VAL A 146 1.68 -18.26 -3.20
CA VAL A 146 1.61 -16.82 -3.52
C VAL A 146 0.23 -16.49 -4.12
N ASN A 147 -0.44 -15.49 -3.55
CA ASN A 147 -1.66 -14.91 -4.09
C ASN A 147 -1.31 -13.86 -5.14
N TYR A 148 -1.67 -14.13 -6.39
CA TYR A 148 -1.48 -13.21 -7.53
C TYR A 148 -2.77 -12.47 -7.93
N ASP A 149 -3.91 -12.74 -7.27
CA ASP A 149 -5.19 -12.10 -7.56
C ASP A 149 -5.25 -10.67 -7.01
N ILE A 150 -4.41 -10.36 -6.00
CA ILE A 150 -4.27 -9.04 -5.40
C ILE A 150 -2.80 -8.71 -5.21
N TRP A 151 -2.47 -7.43 -5.21
CA TRP A 151 -1.10 -6.96 -4.99
C TRP A 151 -1.10 -5.56 -4.38
N TYR A 152 0.04 -5.16 -3.83
CA TYR A 152 0.20 -3.83 -3.25
C TYR A 152 1.18 -2.99 -4.06
N MET A 153 0.87 -1.70 -4.16
CA MET A 153 1.84 -0.64 -4.42
C MET A 153 2.25 0.00 -3.07
N ALA A 154 3.51 0.37 -2.90
CA ALA A 154 3.94 1.12 -1.72
C ALA A 154 4.92 2.25 -2.09
N GLY A 155 4.57 3.47 -1.73
CA GLY A 155 5.40 4.67 -1.93
C GLY A 155 5.88 5.23 -0.60
N TYR A 156 7.18 5.56 -0.50
CA TYR A 156 7.79 6.00 0.76
C TYR A 156 8.05 7.51 0.81
N ASP A 157 8.21 8.14 -0.35
CA ASP A 157 8.76 9.48 -0.46
C ASP A 157 7.73 10.54 -0.85
N GLY A 158 7.81 11.70 -0.18
CA GLY A 158 7.00 12.87 -0.51
C GLY A 158 7.38 13.51 -1.86
N PRO A 159 6.59 14.46 -2.37
CA PRO A 159 6.75 15.02 -3.72
C PRO A 159 8.06 15.81 -3.93
N TYR A 160 8.76 16.19 -2.86
CA TYR A 160 10.02 16.94 -2.92
C TYR A 160 11.28 16.05 -2.88
N THR A 161 11.14 14.73 -2.69
CA THR A 161 12.26 13.79 -2.81
C THR A 161 12.51 13.51 -4.29
N ILE A 162 13.66 13.95 -4.81
CA ILE A 162 13.98 13.84 -6.25
C ILE A 162 14.90 12.65 -6.54
N GLU A 163 15.87 12.36 -5.68
CA GLU A 163 16.85 11.27 -5.86
C GLU A 163 16.53 10.10 -4.92
N ASN A 164 16.88 8.87 -5.33
CA ASN A 164 16.75 7.63 -4.54
C ASN A 164 15.36 7.39 -3.95
N ARG A 165 14.30 7.74 -4.72
CA ARG A 165 12.91 7.46 -4.32
C ARG A 165 12.71 5.97 -4.19
N ARG A 166 12.15 5.52 -3.07
CA ARG A 166 11.79 4.14 -2.81
C ARG A 166 10.32 3.92 -3.14
N ASN A 167 10.10 3.05 -4.13
CA ASN A 167 8.81 2.47 -4.44
C ASN A 167 8.91 0.95 -4.35
N GLU A 168 7.79 0.30 -4.05
CA GLU A 168 7.75 -1.15 -3.94
C GLU A 168 6.44 -1.72 -4.51
N VAL A 169 6.51 -2.97 -4.97
CA VAL A 169 5.35 -3.82 -5.29
C VAL A 169 5.38 -5.08 -4.45
N TRP A 170 4.21 -5.49 -3.93
CA TRP A 170 4.11 -6.63 -3.03
C TRP A 170 3.11 -7.69 -3.49
N PHE A 171 3.45 -8.95 -3.32
CA PHE A 171 2.51 -10.08 -3.28
C PHE A 171 2.49 -10.71 -1.90
N LEU A 172 1.37 -11.32 -1.54
CA LEU A 172 1.20 -12.01 -0.26
C LEU A 172 1.20 -13.52 -0.48
N ARG A 173 1.69 -14.28 0.50
CA ARG A 173 1.36 -15.71 0.59
C ARG A 173 -0.05 -15.87 1.18
N ALA A 174 -0.88 -16.70 0.56
CA ALA A 174 -2.22 -17.09 1.01
C ALA A 174 -2.19 -18.21 2.07
#